data_AF-A0A351I5J8-F1
#
_entry.id   AF-A0A351I5J8-F1
#
_cell.length_a   1.000
_cell.length_b   1.000
_cell.length_c   1.000
_cell.angle_alpha   90.00
_cell.angle_beta   90.00
_cell.angle_gamma   90.00
#
_symmetry.space_group_name_H-M   'P 1'
#
loop_
_entity.id
_entity.type
_entity.pdbx_description
1 polymer ?
#
loop_
_entity_poly.entity_id
_entity_poly.type
_entity_poly.pdbx_seq_one_letter_code
_entity_poly.pdbx_strand_id
1 'polypeptide(L)'
;MALLAHQAGAKIAFCALPANLRDSVPTTGASLPWDQPDFFSAWTAWEEEDAARAVRLFAARVASVPGDPHAHYWLARALDMVGRTREAARSYSRAADLDRPGERTSPARAGIVRRVARESDAILVDLAAAFSARSPLGTTDGTLMRDACHWRHAYDPWVADLSGSGGI
;
A
#
# COMPACT_ATOMS: atom_id res chain seq x y z
N MET A 1 -6.98 -24.98 -7.25
CA MET A 1 -8.30 -24.31 -7.29
C MET A 1 -8.62 -23.74 -8.67
N ALA A 2 -7.87 -22.75 -9.20
CA ALA A 2 -8.18 -22.12 -10.49
C ALA A 2 -8.24 -23.12 -11.67
N LEU A 3 -7.21 -23.96 -11.81
CA LEU A 3 -7.15 -25.00 -12.83
C LEU A 3 -8.34 -25.98 -12.75
N LEU A 4 -8.70 -26.41 -11.54
CA LEU A 4 -9.81 -27.35 -11.32
C LEU A 4 -11.16 -26.71 -11.69
N ALA A 5 -11.36 -25.44 -11.38
CA ALA A 5 -12.57 -24.74 -11.76
C ALA A 5 -12.69 -24.54 -13.27
N HIS A 6 -11.58 -24.21 -13.93
CA HIS A 6 -11.52 -24.15 -15.38
C HIS A 6 -11.88 -25.50 -16.02
N GLN A 7 -11.30 -26.61 -15.53
CA GLN A 7 -11.64 -27.97 -15.99
C GLN A 7 -13.11 -28.34 -15.76
N ALA A 8 -13.72 -27.80 -14.70
CA ALA A 8 -15.14 -27.98 -14.40
C ALA A 8 -16.07 -27.01 -15.17
N GLY A 9 -15.53 -26.14 -16.04
CA GLY A 9 -16.30 -25.12 -16.76
C GLY A 9 -16.81 -23.96 -15.88
N ALA A 10 -16.33 -23.86 -14.64
CA ALA A 10 -16.70 -22.79 -13.73
C ALA A 10 -15.88 -21.52 -14.02
N LYS A 11 -16.58 -20.39 -14.13
CA LYS A 11 -15.93 -19.07 -14.29
C LYS A 11 -15.42 -18.60 -12.93
N ILE A 12 -14.12 -18.31 -12.83
CA ILE A 12 -13.49 -17.70 -11.64
C ILE A 12 -13.06 -16.29 -11.97
N ALA A 13 -13.28 -15.40 -10.99
CA ALA A 13 -12.66 -14.08 -10.95
C ALA A 13 -11.67 -14.01 -9.78
N PHE A 14 -10.49 -13.47 -10.05
CA PHE A 14 -9.48 -13.11 -9.06
C PHE A 14 -9.52 -11.61 -8.83
N CYS A 15 -9.61 -11.19 -7.58
CA CYS A 15 -9.68 -9.77 -7.21
C CYS A 15 -8.39 -9.32 -6.53
N ALA A 16 -7.64 -8.44 -7.18
CA ALA A 16 -6.49 -7.79 -6.57
C ALA A 16 -6.98 -6.59 -5.76
N LEU A 17 -7.11 -6.80 -4.44
CA LEU A 17 -7.65 -5.79 -3.52
C LEU A 17 -6.69 -4.59 -3.38
N PRO A 18 -7.21 -3.36 -3.18
CA PRO A 18 -6.42 -2.20 -2.81
C PRO A 18 -6.07 -2.22 -1.32
N ALA A 19 -5.07 -1.43 -0.94
CA ALA A 19 -4.78 -1.07 0.46
C ALA A 19 -4.38 0.39 0.49
N ASN A 20 -4.68 1.10 1.58
CA ASN A 20 -4.09 2.40 1.82
C ASN A 20 -2.61 2.18 2.13
N LEU A 21 -1.74 2.67 1.26
CA LEU A 21 -0.29 2.51 1.43
C LEU A 21 0.34 3.75 2.06
N ARG A 22 -0.27 4.91 1.85
CA ARG A 22 0.29 6.22 2.18
C ARG A 22 0.00 6.65 3.61
N ASP A 23 -1.24 6.46 4.05
CA ASP A 23 -1.74 6.97 5.33
C ASP A 23 -2.00 5.85 6.34
N SER A 24 -1.45 4.65 6.07
CA SER A 24 -1.46 3.52 6.99
C SER A 24 -0.04 3.13 7.36
N VAL A 25 0.35 3.51 8.57
CA VAL A 25 1.64 3.15 9.14
C VAL A 25 1.74 1.62 9.29
N PRO A 26 2.92 1.01 9.05
CA PRO A 26 3.14 -0.39 9.35
C PRO A 26 2.76 -0.73 10.79
N THR A 27 2.16 -1.90 11.00
CA THR A 27 1.75 -2.37 12.33
C THR A 27 2.60 -3.54 12.84
N THR A 28 3.57 -3.97 12.04
CA THR A 28 4.57 -4.96 12.45
C THR A 28 5.49 -4.39 13.53
N GLY A 29 5.62 -5.12 14.63
CA GLY A 29 6.32 -4.65 15.84
C GLY A 29 5.37 -3.91 16.78
N ALA A 30 5.45 -4.19 18.08
CA ALA A 30 4.52 -3.64 19.07
C ALA A 30 4.62 -2.11 19.24
N SER A 31 5.69 -1.49 18.74
CA SER A 31 5.95 -0.06 18.75
C SER A 31 6.87 0.32 17.57
N LEU A 32 6.86 1.60 17.21
CA LEU A 32 7.95 2.18 16.42
C LEU A 32 9.30 1.98 17.15
N PRO A 33 10.41 1.83 16.42
CA PRO A 33 11.73 1.53 16.99
C PRO A 33 12.39 2.77 17.60
N TRP A 34 11.70 3.39 18.57
CA TRP A 34 12.12 4.62 19.26
C TRP A 34 13.43 4.47 20.04
N ASP A 35 13.73 3.24 20.47
CA ASP A 35 14.94 2.87 21.17
C ASP A 35 16.18 2.83 20.26
N GLN A 36 15.99 2.94 18.94
CA GLN A 36 17.07 2.92 17.95
C GLN A 36 17.45 4.35 17.57
N PRO A 37 18.65 4.84 17.95
CA PRO A 37 19.02 6.25 17.79
C PRO A 37 19.02 6.75 16.35
N ASP A 38 19.33 5.88 15.39
CA ASP A 38 19.33 6.19 13.97
C ASP A 38 17.91 6.43 13.44
N PHE A 39 16.94 5.60 13.85
CA PHE A 39 15.53 5.81 13.53
C PHE A 39 14.97 7.04 14.23
N PHE A 40 15.22 7.19 15.53
CA PHE A 40 14.72 8.33 16.30
C PHE A 40 15.23 9.67 15.72
N SER A 41 16.53 9.76 15.40
CA SER A 41 17.10 10.96 14.77
C SER A 41 16.48 11.27 13.40
N ALA A 42 16.16 10.24 12.61
CA ALA A 42 15.50 10.41 11.31
C ALA A 42 14.07 10.92 11.49
N TRP A 43 13.34 10.39 12.47
CA TRP A 43 11.99 10.79 12.79
C TRP A 43 11.92 12.21 13.35
N THR A 44 12.84 12.61 14.24
CA THR A 44 12.91 13.99 14.73
C THR A 44 13.15 14.98 13.59
N ALA A 45 14.02 14.65 12.63
CA ALA A 45 14.22 15.50 11.45
C ALA A 45 12.95 15.63 10.59
N TRP A 46 12.10 14.60 10.55
CA TRP A 46 10.82 14.65 9.85
C TRP A 46 9.81 15.54 10.58
N GLU A 47 9.69 15.40 11.91
CA GLU A 47 8.83 16.24 12.75
C GLU A 47 9.25 17.72 12.75
N GLU A 48 10.55 18.00 12.69
CA GLU A 48 11.11 19.36 12.55
C GLU A 48 10.91 19.97 11.16
N GLU A 49 10.23 19.26 10.26
CA GLU A 49 10.03 19.62 8.85
C GLU A 49 11.33 19.78 8.02
N ASP A 50 12.48 19.32 8.55
CA ASP A 50 13.75 19.24 7.81
C ASP A 50 13.72 18.03 6.86
N ALA A 51 12.95 18.17 5.79
CA ALA A 51 12.67 17.10 4.85
C ALA A 51 13.95 16.55 4.18
N ALA A 52 14.94 17.40 3.91
CA ALA A 52 16.20 16.99 3.31
C ALA A 52 17.01 16.08 4.26
N ARG A 53 17.08 16.45 5.54
CA ARG A 53 17.72 15.62 6.58
C ARG A 53 16.94 14.34 6.83
N ALA A 54 15.61 14.41 6.91
CA ALA A 54 14.75 13.23 7.09
C ALA A 54 14.95 12.22 5.96
N VAL A 55 14.91 12.65 4.70
CA VAL A 55 15.16 11.77 3.54
C VAL A 55 16.53 11.12 3.64
N ARG A 56 17.58 11.87 3.96
CA ARG A 56 18.94 11.33 4.08
C ARG A 56 19.04 10.28 5.19
N LEU A 57 18.50 10.56 6.37
CA LEU A 57 18.60 9.68 7.53
C LEU A 57 17.77 8.41 7.36
N PHE A 58 16.52 8.52 6.88
CA PHE A 58 15.71 7.34 6.58
C PHE A 58 16.29 6.50 5.42
N ALA A 59 16.87 7.14 4.40
CA ALA A 59 17.57 6.39 3.34
C ALA A 59 18.78 5.63 3.88
N ALA A 60 19.55 6.22 4.80
CA ALA A 60 20.65 5.53 5.47
C ALA A 60 20.15 4.34 6.32
N ARG A 61 19.03 4.51 7.03
CA ARG A 61 18.38 3.43 7.78
C ARG A 61 17.90 2.30 6.87
N VAL A 62 17.28 2.62 5.74
CA VAL A 62 16.86 1.62 4.74
C VAL A 62 18.08 0.86 4.18
N ALA A 63 19.22 1.53 4.01
CA ALA A 63 20.44 0.88 3.56
C ALA A 63 21.05 -0.07 4.61
N SER A 64 21.03 0.32 5.90
CA SER A 64 21.56 -0.50 6.99
C SER A 64 20.62 -1.63 7.42
N VAL A 65 19.32 -1.39 7.39
CA VAL A 65 18.26 -2.36 7.76
C VAL A 65 17.21 -2.43 6.63
N PRO A 66 17.51 -3.13 5.51
CA PRO A 66 16.61 -3.17 4.35
C PRO A 66 15.23 -3.78 4.59
N GLY A 67 15.08 -4.52 5.69
CA GLY A 67 13.84 -5.19 6.12
C GLY A 67 13.01 -4.40 7.12
N ASP A 68 13.38 -3.16 7.47
CA ASP A 68 12.63 -2.33 8.40
C ASP A 68 11.42 -1.66 7.71
N PRO A 69 10.17 -2.13 7.93
CA PRO A 69 9.01 -1.57 7.26
C PRO A 69 8.76 -0.10 7.65
N HIS A 70 9.08 0.28 8.90
CA HIS A 70 8.89 1.64 9.39
C HIS A 70 9.85 2.60 8.70
N ALA A 71 11.11 2.21 8.53
CA ALA A 71 12.08 3.03 7.81
C ALA A 71 11.65 3.30 6.35
N HIS A 72 11.11 2.29 5.66
CA HIS A 72 10.56 2.48 4.31
C HIS A 72 9.35 3.41 4.31
N TYR A 73 8.44 3.28 5.27
CA TYR A 73 7.24 4.13 5.36
C TYR A 73 7.61 5.59 5.62
N TRP A 74 8.49 5.84 6.60
CA TRP A 74 8.88 7.20 6.94
C TRP A 74 9.82 7.84 5.91
N LEU A 75 10.62 7.04 5.20
CA LEU A 75 11.31 7.51 3.99
C LEU A 75 10.30 8.01 2.96
N ALA A 76 9.20 7.28 2.74
CA ALA A 76 8.17 7.69 1.80
C ALA A 76 7.50 9.01 2.24
N ARG A 77 7.20 9.16 3.53
CA ARG A 77 6.66 10.41 4.11
C ARG A 77 7.61 11.60 3.91
N ALA A 78 8.91 11.40 4.12
CA ALA A 78 9.92 12.43 3.89
C ALA A 78 10.07 12.77 2.39
N LEU A 79 9.98 11.78 1.50
CA LEU A 79 10.01 11.97 0.05
C LEU A 79 8.78 12.74 -0.46
N ASP A 80 7.61 12.51 0.12
CA ASP A 80 6.39 13.27 -0.19
C ASP A 80 6.55 14.76 0.14
N MET A 81 7.17 15.10 1.27
CA MET A 81 7.41 16.50 1.66
C MET A 81 8.25 17.27 0.64
N VAL A 82 9.18 16.59 -0.05
CA VAL A 82 10.02 17.19 -1.10
C VAL A 82 9.48 16.97 -2.52
N GLY A 83 8.24 16.50 -2.66
CA GLY A 83 7.59 16.29 -3.96
C GLY A 83 8.15 15.13 -4.79
N ARG A 84 8.94 14.23 -4.19
CA ARG A 84 9.52 13.05 -4.87
C ARG A 84 8.51 11.88 -4.88
N THR A 85 7.30 12.15 -5.36
CA THR A 85 6.12 11.27 -5.26
C THR A 85 6.35 9.86 -5.82
N ARG A 86 7.06 9.74 -6.95
CA ARG A 86 7.34 8.41 -7.54
C ARG A 86 8.23 7.54 -6.64
N GLU A 87 9.13 8.17 -5.90
CA GLU A 87 10.03 7.46 -4.98
C GLU A 87 9.30 7.12 -3.69
N ALA A 88 8.48 8.06 -3.19
CA ALA A 88 7.59 7.82 -2.07
C ALA A 88 6.67 6.61 -2.33
N ALA A 89 6.00 6.54 -3.49
CA ALA A 89 5.15 5.41 -3.85
C ALA A 89 5.88 4.06 -3.81
N ARG A 90 7.14 4.00 -4.25
CA ARG A 90 7.96 2.77 -4.16
C ARG A 90 8.30 2.43 -2.71
N SER A 91 8.63 3.42 -1.90
CA SER A 91 8.93 3.23 -0.48
C SER A 91 7.70 2.81 0.33
N TYR A 92 6.52 3.40 0.09
CA TYR A 92 5.25 2.94 0.67
C TYR A 92 4.94 1.49 0.27
N SER A 93 5.13 1.16 -1.01
CA SER A 93 4.93 -0.20 -1.50
C SER A 93 5.83 -1.20 -0.77
N ARG A 94 7.11 -0.84 -0.58
CA ARG A 94 8.07 -1.69 0.11
C ARG A 94 7.76 -1.82 1.59
N ALA A 95 7.40 -0.73 2.27
CA ALA A 95 6.92 -0.76 3.64
C ALA A 95 5.73 -1.72 3.77
N ALA A 96 4.78 -1.61 2.83
CA ALA A 96 3.58 -2.41 2.84
C ALA A 96 3.82 -3.91 2.61
N ASP A 97 4.83 -4.26 1.80
CA ASP A 97 5.22 -5.65 1.53
C ASP A 97 6.03 -6.28 2.67
N LEU A 98 6.79 -5.47 3.40
CA LEU A 98 7.55 -5.90 4.57
C LEU A 98 6.67 -6.02 5.82
N ASP A 99 5.69 -5.14 5.92
CA ASP A 99 4.67 -5.16 6.95
C ASP A 99 3.78 -6.40 6.76
N ARG A 100 3.61 -7.20 7.81
CA ARG A 100 2.88 -8.48 7.77
C ARG A 100 1.53 -8.45 8.51
N PRO A 101 0.67 -7.42 8.37
CA PRO A 101 -0.67 -7.50 8.92
C PRO A 101 -1.49 -8.55 8.18
N GLY A 102 -2.28 -9.30 8.93
CA GLY A 102 -3.21 -10.28 8.38
C GLY A 102 -4.35 -9.64 7.58
N GLU A 103 -4.71 -8.40 7.91
CA GLU A 103 -5.97 -7.78 7.51
C GLU A 103 -5.90 -6.96 6.21
N ARG A 104 -4.72 -6.45 5.83
CA ARG A 104 -4.54 -5.69 4.58
C ARG A 104 -3.73 -6.46 3.54
N THR A 105 -4.03 -6.20 2.27
CA THR A 105 -3.24 -6.67 1.14
C THR A 105 -1.96 -5.83 0.99
N SER A 106 -1.06 -6.29 0.12
CA SER A 106 0.19 -5.58 -0.22
C SER A 106 0.40 -5.61 -1.74
N PRO A 107 1.22 -4.70 -2.30
CA PRO A 107 1.56 -4.73 -3.73
C PRO A 107 2.10 -6.09 -4.20
N ALA A 108 2.94 -6.76 -3.42
CA ALA A 108 3.42 -8.12 -3.72
C ALA A 108 2.29 -9.14 -3.74
N ARG A 109 1.36 -9.11 -2.75
CA ARG A 109 0.18 -10.00 -2.74
C ARG A 109 -0.73 -9.75 -3.95
N ALA A 110 -0.99 -8.50 -4.28
CA ALA A 110 -1.73 -8.12 -5.49
C ALA A 110 -1.02 -8.63 -6.77
N GLY A 111 0.30 -8.56 -6.82
CA GLY A 111 1.12 -9.12 -7.91
C GLY A 111 0.93 -10.64 -8.07
N ILE A 112 0.85 -11.38 -6.97
CA ILE A 112 0.54 -12.82 -7.01
C ILE A 112 -0.86 -13.06 -7.60
N VAL A 113 -1.86 -12.31 -7.15
CA VAL A 113 -3.24 -12.44 -7.66
C VAL A 113 -3.30 -12.18 -9.17
N ARG A 114 -2.70 -11.09 -9.64
CA ARG A 114 -2.60 -10.76 -11.07
C ARG A 114 -1.95 -11.87 -11.88
N ARG A 115 -0.84 -12.41 -11.36
CA ARG A 115 -0.10 -13.50 -12.01
C ARG A 115 -0.95 -14.75 -12.11
N VAL A 116 -1.60 -15.17 -11.03
CA VAL A 116 -2.46 -16.37 -11.00
C VAL A 116 -3.65 -16.21 -11.94
N ALA A 117 -4.27 -15.02 -11.99
CA ALA A 117 -5.36 -14.73 -12.91
C ALA A 117 -4.92 -14.93 -14.38
N ARG A 118 -3.77 -14.36 -14.75
CA ARG A 118 -3.17 -14.51 -16.08
C ARG A 118 -2.81 -15.97 -16.41
N GLU A 119 -2.15 -16.66 -15.48
CA GLU A 119 -1.70 -18.06 -15.68
C GLU A 119 -2.86 -19.06 -15.78
N SER A 120 -4.03 -18.70 -15.24
CA SER A 120 -5.22 -19.57 -15.22
C SER A 120 -6.30 -19.16 -16.22
N ASP A 121 -6.03 -18.15 -17.06
CA ASP A 121 -7.02 -17.53 -17.96
C ASP A 121 -8.34 -17.15 -17.24
N ALA A 122 -8.21 -16.69 -15.99
CA ALA A 122 -9.32 -16.28 -15.16
C ALA A 122 -9.59 -14.78 -15.30
N ILE A 123 -10.81 -14.37 -14.96
CA ILE A 123 -11.17 -12.95 -14.96
C ILE A 123 -10.35 -12.24 -13.89
N LEU A 124 -9.69 -11.14 -14.23
CA LEU A 124 -9.01 -10.28 -13.28
C LEU A 124 -9.85 -9.04 -12.97
N VAL A 125 -10.13 -8.82 -11.69
CA VAL A 125 -10.67 -7.58 -11.16
C VAL A 125 -9.55 -6.86 -10.40
N ASP A 126 -8.92 -5.87 -11.04
CA ASP A 126 -7.76 -5.18 -10.47
C ASP A 126 -8.15 -3.87 -9.75
N LEU A 127 -8.76 -4.02 -8.57
CA LEU A 127 -9.15 -2.88 -7.75
C LEU A 127 -7.92 -2.10 -7.25
N ALA A 128 -6.81 -2.77 -6.96
CA ALA A 128 -5.56 -2.10 -6.58
C ALA A 128 -5.09 -1.08 -7.64
N ALA A 129 -5.10 -1.46 -8.92
CA ALA A 129 -4.76 -0.55 -10.02
C ALA A 129 -5.81 0.56 -10.18
N ALA A 130 -7.10 0.21 -10.10
CA ALA A 130 -8.19 1.17 -10.22
C ALA A 130 -8.14 2.27 -9.16
N PHE A 131 -7.88 1.92 -7.89
CA PHE A 131 -7.71 2.88 -6.81
C PHE A 131 -6.44 3.71 -6.98
N SER A 132 -5.31 3.08 -7.31
CA SER A 132 -4.04 3.81 -7.47
C SER A 132 -4.11 4.86 -8.58
N ALA A 133 -4.80 4.57 -9.68
CA ALA A 133 -4.98 5.50 -10.80
C ALA A 133 -5.85 6.72 -10.47
N ARG A 134 -6.67 6.64 -9.41
CA ARG A 134 -7.53 7.73 -8.94
C ARG A 134 -6.86 8.62 -7.91
N SER A 135 -5.85 8.11 -7.20
CA SER A 135 -5.06 8.98 -6.32
C SER A 135 -4.28 9.97 -7.17
N PRO A 136 -4.32 11.28 -6.86
CA PRO A 136 -3.47 12.29 -7.48
C PRO A 136 -1.96 11.95 -7.41
N LEU A 137 -1.58 11.09 -6.46
CA LEU A 137 -0.20 10.71 -6.18
C LEU A 137 0.19 9.34 -6.74
N GLY A 138 -0.72 8.67 -7.44
CA GLY A 138 -0.47 7.36 -8.04
C GLY A 138 -0.29 6.22 -7.04
N THR A 139 -0.67 6.43 -5.77
CA THR A 139 -0.70 5.42 -4.72
C THR A 139 -1.97 5.57 -3.90
N THR A 140 -2.66 4.48 -3.59
CA THR A 140 -3.86 4.55 -2.77
C THR A 140 -3.57 5.20 -1.41
N ASP A 141 -4.38 6.20 -1.07
CA ASP A 141 -4.23 7.07 0.10
C ASP A 141 -5.53 7.18 0.90
N GLY A 142 -5.48 7.98 1.97
CA GLY A 142 -6.55 8.23 2.92
C GLY A 142 -7.81 8.88 2.34
N THR A 143 -7.73 9.44 1.11
CA THR A 143 -8.90 10.00 0.43
C THR A 143 -9.80 8.90 -0.16
N LEU A 144 -9.23 7.73 -0.49
CA LEU A 144 -9.95 6.58 -1.03
C LEU A 144 -10.22 5.51 0.04
N MET A 145 -9.34 5.39 1.03
CA MET A 145 -9.42 4.37 2.09
C MET A 145 -9.00 4.97 3.43
N ARG A 146 -9.95 5.21 4.34
CA ARG A 146 -9.66 5.86 5.64
C ARG A 146 -8.81 5.01 6.59
N ASP A 147 -8.90 3.69 6.47
CA ASP A 147 -8.04 2.76 7.17
C ASP A 147 -7.21 1.94 6.15
N ALA A 148 -6.50 0.92 6.64
CA ALA A 148 -5.54 0.20 5.83
C ALA A 148 -6.14 -0.71 4.74
N CYS A 149 -7.41 -1.13 4.86
CA CYS A 149 -7.98 -2.14 3.96
C CYS A 149 -9.48 -2.00 3.66
N HIS A 150 -10.25 -1.28 4.46
CA HIS A 150 -11.67 -1.08 4.25
C HIS A 150 -11.91 0.18 3.40
N TRP A 151 -12.56 -0.03 2.27
CA TRP A 151 -13.26 1.03 1.56
C TRP A 151 -14.75 0.92 1.93
N ARG A 152 -15.40 2.04 2.27
CA ARG A 152 -16.83 2.07 2.62
C ARG A 152 -17.55 3.11 1.76
N HIS A 153 -18.79 2.83 1.39
CA HIS A 153 -19.65 3.75 0.64
C HIS A 153 -19.73 5.16 1.27
N ALA A 154 -19.73 5.24 2.60
CA ALA A 154 -19.77 6.52 3.32
C ALA A 154 -18.51 7.38 3.14
N TYR A 155 -17.41 6.82 2.61
CA TYR A 155 -16.13 7.52 2.50
C TYR A 155 -15.75 7.86 1.06
N ASP A 156 -16.34 7.19 0.06
CA ASP A 156 -16.02 7.40 -1.35
C ASP A 156 -17.28 7.27 -2.23
N PRO A 157 -17.76 8.38 -2.82
CA PRO A 157 -18.89 8.38 -3.76
C PRO A 157 -18.68 7.45 -4.97
N TRP A 158 -17.45 7.21 -5.40
CA TRP A 158 -17.18 6.30 -6.52
C TRP A 158 -17.45 4.84 -6.16
N VAL A 159 -17.16 4.43 -4.92
CA VAL A 159 -17.58 3.12 -4.42
C VAL A 159 -19.11 3.06 -4.32
N ALA A 160 -19.77 4.14 -3.90
CA ALA A 160 -21.23 4.23 -3.89
C ALA A 160 -21.84 4.11 -5.31
N ASP A 161 -21.23 4.73 -6.30
CA ASP A 161 -21.68 4.70 -7.69
C ASP A 161 -21.47 3.33 -8.37
N LEU A 162 -20.44 2.56 -7.98
CA LEU A 162 -20.24 1.18 -8.46
C LEU A 162 -21.39 0.22 -8.08
N SER A 163 -22.16 0.57 -7.05
CA SER A 163 -23.35 -0.16 -6.59
C SER A 163 -24.68 0.47 -7.02
N GLY A 164 -24.65 1.64 -7.68
CA GLY A 164 -25.82 2.48 -7.95
C GLY A 164 -26.55 2.26 -9.28
N SER A 165 -26.12 1.31 -10.12
CA SER A 165 -26.77 1.01 -11.41
C SER A 165 -27.44 -0.38 -11.45
N GLY A 166 -27.80 -0.93 -10.29
CA GLY A 166 -28.57 -2.16 -10.16
C GLY A 166 -29.82 -1.88 -9.35
N GLY A 167 -30.87 -1.36 -10.00
CA GLY A 167 -32.21 -1.42 -9.43
C GLY A 167 -32.55 -2.87 -9.10
N ILE A 168 -32.95 -3.11 -7.86
CA ILE A 168 -33.80 -4.24 -7.50
C ILE A 168 -35.24 -3.80 -7.79
#